data_AF-A0A1E1V6Q7-F1
#
_entry.id   AF-A0A1E1V6Q7-F1
#
_cell.length_a   1.000
_cell.length_b   1.000
_cell.length_c   1.000
_cell.angle_alpha   90.00
_cell.angle_beta   90.00
_cell.angle_gamma   90.00
#
_symmetry.space_group_name_H-M   'P 1'
#
loop_
_entity.id
_entity.type
_entity.pdbx_description
1 polymer ?
#
loop_
_entity_poly.entity_id
_entity_poly.type
_entity_poly.pdbx_seq_one_letter_code
_entity_poly.pdbx_strand_id
1 'polypeptide(L)'
;MLARAHAETPHPAVSYLKSDLDRPEVEAFDLAYSSPAFHYLTGLEDLFARVHAALAPAGMLVCSVEHPMMTAPRHQDWSSDASELPTWPDGAYLDEGPRRKN
;
A
#
# COMPACT_ATOMS: atom_id res chain seq x y z
N MET A 1 -3.46 17.74 3.27
CA MET A 1 -3.33 16.94 2.03
C MET A 1 -4.48 17.22 1.06
N LEU A 2 -5.74 16.90 1.38
CA LEU A 2 -6.88 17.12 0.46
C LEU A 2 -7.02 18.58 -0.03
N ALA A 3 -6.92 19.56 0.87
CA ALA A 3 -6.97 20.98 0.48
C ALA A 3 -5.92 21.35 -0.59
N ARG A 4 -4.73 20.75 -0.50
CA ARG A 4 -3.66 20.93 -1.48
C ARG A 4 -3.99 20.22 -2.80
N ALA A 5 -4.50 18.99 -2.75
CA ALA A 5 -4.92 18.24 -3.94
C ALA A 5 -6.00 19.01 -4.74
N HIS A 6 -7.00 19.57 -4.06
CA HIS A 6 -7.99 20.43 -4.70
C HIS A 6 -7.37 21.68 -5.34
N ALA A 7 -6.41 22.33 -4.67
CA ALA A 7 -5.77 23.54 -5.18
C ALA A 7 -4.84 23.26 -6.38
N GLU A 8 -4.14 22.13 -6.38
CA GLU A 8 -3.17 21.77 -7.42
C GLU A 8 -3.79 21.01 -8.59
N THR A 9 -4.99 20.45 -8.45
CA THR A 9 -5.67 19.70 -9.52
C THR A 9 -7.18 19.99 -9.55
N PRO A 10 -7.59 21.21 -9.98
CA PRO A 10 -8.99 21.61 -10.03
C PRO A 10 -9.68 21.13 -11.32
N HIS A 11 -9.62 19.83 -11.62
CA HIS A 11 -10.25 19.26 -12.81
C HIS A 11 -11.68 18.78 -12.49
N PRO A 12 -12.72 19.12 -13.29
CA PRO A 12 -14.11 18.80 -12.96
C PRO A 12 -14.42 17.30 -12.90
N ALA A 13 -13.61 16.46 -13.56
CA ALA A 13 -13.73 15.01 -13.49
C ALA A 13 -13.03 14.37 -12.28
N VAL A 14 -12.36 15.15 -11.42
CA VAL A 14 -11.63 14.64 -10.26
C VAL A 14 -12.38 15.05 -8.99
N SER A 15 -12.78 14.05 -8.21
CA SER A 15 -13.37 14.24 -6.89
C SER A 15 -12.41 13.72 -5.83
N TYR A 16 -12.30 14.45 -4.73
CA TYR A 16 -11.49 14.04 -3.58
C TYR A 16 -12.39 13.83 -2.38
N LEU A 17 -12.24 12.67 -1.75
CA LEU A 17 -12.99 12.28 -0.56
C LEU A 17 -12.03 11.92 0.57
N LYS A 18 -12.36 12.34 1.78
CA LYS A 18 -11.73 11.80 2.99
C LYS A 18 -12.43 10.50 3.35
N SER A 19 -11.75 9.38 3.22
CA SER A 19 -12.27 8.06 3.61
C SER A 19 -11.24 7.31 4.45
N ASP A 20 -11.74 6.40 5.29
CA ASP A 20 -10.95 5.31 5.84
C ASP A 20 -10.79 4.23 4.77
N LEU A 21 -9.57 3.73 4.61
CA LEU A 21 -9.25 2.72 3.60
C LEU A 21 -9.49 1.29 4.10
N ASP A 22 -9.66 1.06 5.40
CA ASP A 22 -10.11 -0.25 5.90
C ASP A 22 -11.57 -0.52 5.49
N ARG A 23 -12.35 0.53 5.23
CA ARG A 23 -13.78 0.44 4.87
C ARG A 23 -14.17 1.51 3.85
N PRO A 24 -13.61 1.48 2.64
CA PRO A 24 -13.89 2.49 1.65
C PRO A 24 -15.31 2.29 1.12
N GLU A 25 -16.08 3.37 1.08
CA GLU A 25 -17.33 3.43 0.34
C GLU A 25 -17.00 3.76 -1.11
N VAL A 26 -17.24 2.80 -2.00
CA VAL A 26 -16.88 2.93 -3.41
C VAL A 26 -18.05 2.54 -4.31
N GLU A 27 -18.24 3.33 -5.36
CA GLU A 27 -19.13 3.00 -6.46
C GLU A 27 -18.43 2.05 -7.44
N ALA A 28 -19.12 1.63 -8.50
CA ALA A 28 -18.50 0.79 -9.52
C ALA A 28 -17.41 1.54 -10.30
N PHE A 29 -16.31 0.86 -10.64
CA PHE A 29 -15.21 1.46 -11.40
C PHE A 29 -14.51 0.43 -12.30
N ASP A 30 -13.83 0.94 -13.34
CA ASP A 30 -13.04 0.11 -14.26
C ASP A 30 -11.60 -0.11 -13.77
N LEU A 31 -11.08 0.80 -12.94
CA LEU A 31 -9.71 0.77 -12.43
C LEU A 31 -9.64 1.23 -10.97
N ALA A 32 -9.04 0.39 -10.13
CA ALA A 32 -8.52 0.81 -8.83
C ALA A 32 -7.01 0.99 -8.90
N TYR A 33 -6.51 2.14 -8.43
CA TYR A 33 -5.09 2.44 -8.35
C TYR A 33 -4.68 2.82 -6.93
N SER A 34 -3.57 2.28 -6.44
CA SER A 34 -3.01 2.58 -5.11
C SER A 34 -1.50 2.71 -5.16
N SER A 35 -0.96 3.76 -4.55
CA SER A 35 0.47 4.05 -4.55
C SER A 35 0.95 4.66 -3.25
N PRO A 36 1.98 4.06 -2.65
CA PRO A 36 1.86 2.80 -1.95
C PRO A 36 1.14 3.02 -0.61
N ALA A 37 0.02 2.32 -0.38
CA ALA A 37 -0.82 2.52 0.82
C ALA A 37 -1.24 1.23 1.54
N PHE A 38 -1.35 0.11 0.82
CA PHE A 38 -1.96 -1.11 1.38
C PHE A 38 -1.17 -1.76 2.51
N HIS A 39 0.15 -1.58 2.55
CA HIS A 39 1.01 -2.14 3.60
C HIS A 39 0.83 -1.49 4.98
N TYR A 40 0.00 -0.45 5.10
CA TYR A 40 -0.42 0.12 6.39
C TYR A 40 -1.71 -0.52 6.95
N LEU A 41 -2.43 -1.30 6.14
CA LEU A 41 -3.71 -1.87 6.52
C LEU A 41 -3.51 -3.23 7.18
N THR A 42 -4.35 -3.53 8.17
CA THR A 42 -4.42 -4.87 8.77
C THR A 42 -5.42 -5.78 8.07
N GLY A 43 -6.45 -5.21 7.44
CA GLY A 43 -7.56 -5.94 6.80
C GLY A 43 -7.49 -5.96 5.28
N LEU A 44 -6.37 -6.44 4.71
CA LEU A 44 -6.16 -6.38 3.26
C LEU A 44 -7.13 -7.27 2.46
N GLU A 45 -7.49 -8.44 3.01
CA GLU A 45 -8.46 -9.35 2.39
C GLU A 45 -9.85 -8.69 2.24
N ASP A 46 -10.33 -8.01 3.28
CA ASP A 46 -11.60 -7.28 3.26
C ASP A 46 -11.59 -6.15 2.24
N LEU A 47 -10.48 -5.41 2.14
CA LEU A 47 -10.32 -4.37 1.12
C LEU A 47 -10.36 -4.97 -0.28
N PHE A 48 -9.63 -6.06 -0.54
CA PHE A 48 -9.61 -6.70 -1.86
C PHE A 48 -10.97 -7.27 -2.24
N ALA A 49 -11.71 -7.86 -1.31
CA ALA A 49 -13.08 -8.31 -1.55
C ALA A 49 -14.01 -7.15 -1.96
N ARG A 50 -13.90 -6.00 -1.29
CA ARG A 50 -14.67 -4.78 -1.62
C ARG A 50 -14.29 -4.20 -2.98
N VAL A 51 -13.00 -4.08 -3.26
CA VAL A 51 -12.50 -3.60 -4.55
C VAL A 51 -12.95 -4.52 -5.67
N HIS A 52 -12.82 -5.83 -5.49
CA HIS A 52 -13.28 -6.82 -6.47
C HIS A 52 -14.80 -6.72 -6.72
N ALA A 53 -15.61 -6.53 -5.67
CA ALA A 53 -17.05 -6.38 -5.82
C ALA A 53 -17.47 -5.10 -6.58
N ALA A 54 -16.65 -4.07 -6.53
CA ALA A 54 -16.88 -2.79 -7.21
C ALA A 54 -16.25 -2.72 -8.61
N LEU A 55 -15.35 -3.65 -8.97
CA LEU A 55 -14.76 -3.69 -10.30
C LEU A 55 -15.79 -4.14 -11.35
N ALA A 56 -15.87 -3.38 -12.45
CA ALA A 56 -16.58 -3.82 -13.64
C ALA A 56 -15.93 -5.08 -14.25
N PRO A 57 -16.65 -5.87 -15.08
CA PRO A 57 -16.05 -6.98 -15.81
C PRO A 57 -14.82 -6.53 -16.60
N ALA A 58 -13.71 -7.28 -16.49
CA ALA A 58 -12.39 -6.94 -17.05
C ALA A 58 -11.72 -5.68 -16.46
N GLY A 59 -12.26 -5.11 -15.38
CA GLY A 59 -11.60 -4.07 -14.60
C GLY A 59 -10.34 -4.57 -13.91
N MET A 60 -9.48 -3.64 -13.50
CA MET A 60 -8.17 -3.96 -12.93
C MET A 60 -7.93 -3.28 -11.58
N LEU A 61 -7.20 -3.98 -10.71
CA LEU A 61 -6.52 -3.38 -9.57
C LEU A 61 -5.02 -3.31 -9.91
N VAL A 62 -4.45 -2.10 -9.85
CA VAL A 62 -3.01 -1.87 -10.00
C VAL A 62 -2.51 -1.19 -8.73
N CYS A 63 -1.55 -1.80 -8.05
CA CYS A 63 -1.02 -1.23 -6.81
C CYS A 63 0.49 -1.41 -6.68
N SER A 64 1.09 -0.54 -5.87
CA SER A 64 2.43 -0.71 -5.33
C SER A 64 2.39 -0.83 -3.80
N VAL A 65 3.31 -1.61 -3.25
CA VAL A 65 3.52 -1.79 -1.81
C VAL A 65 5.01 -1.83 -1.52
N GLU A 66 5.41 -1.57 -0.27
CA GLU A 66 6.77 -1.90 0.14
C GLU A 66 6.99 -3.42 0.00
N HIS A 67 8.11 -3.81 -0.60
CA HIS A 67 8.43 -5.22 -0.77
C HIS A 67 8.65 -5.88 0.60
N PRO A 68 8.19 -7.14 0.83
CA PRO A 68 8.36 -7.81 2.10
C PRO A 68 9.81 -7.90 2.59
N MET A 69 10.80 -8.00 1.69
CA MET A 69 12.22 -7.89 2.09
C MET A 69 12.54 -6.57 2.79
N MET A 70 11.90 -5.46 2.41
CA MET A 70 12.12 -4.15 3.05
C MET A 70 11.44 -4.04 4.41
N THR A 71 10.31 -4.72 4.61
CA THR A 71 9.51 -4.63 5.84
C THR A 71 9.81 -5.73 6.84
N ALA A 72 10.32 -6.88 6.39
CA ALA A 72 10.65 -8.03 7.23
C ALA A 72 11.59 -7.71 8.40
N PRO A 73 12.69 -6.94 8.21
CA PRO A 73 13.65 -6.70 9.28
C PRO A 73 13.06 -5.93 10.44
N ARG A 74 13.39 -6.37 11.65
CA ARG A 74 13.09 -5.61 12.88
C ARG A 74 13.93 -4.33 12.98
N HIS A 75 15.09 -4.33 12.33
CA HIS A 75 15.98 -3.19 12.17
C HIS A 75 16.32 -3.05 10.68
N GLN A 76 15.79 -2.01 10.04
CA GLN A 76 15.95 -1.76 8.60
C GLN A 76 17.23 -0.98 8.34
N ASP A 77 18.37 -1.67 8.43
CA ASP A 77 19.67 -1.07 8.22
C ASP A 77 20.58 -2.02 7.42
N TRP A 78 21.51 -1.44 6.67
CA TRP A 78 22.51 -2.19 5.94
C TRP A 78 23.58 -2.69 6.91
N SER A 79 24.06 -3.91 6.69
CA SER A 79 25.22 -4.48 7.36
C SER A 79 26.27 -4.92 6.35
N SER A 80 27.42 -5.37 6.82
CA SER A 80 28.44 -6.02 5.99
C SER A 80 28.63 -7.47 6.43
N ASP A 81 28.87 -8.36 5.47
CA ASP A 81 29.27 -9.74 5.78
C ASP A 81 30.78 -9.83 6.12
N ALA A 82 31.26 -11.05 6.36
CA ALA A 82 32.67 -11.31 6.69
C ALA A 82 33.65 -10.96 5.56
N SER A 83 33.16 -10.72 4.33
CA SER A 83 33.92 -10.28 3.17
C SER A 83 33.72 -8.80 2.85
N GLU A 84 33.16 -8.03 3.81
CA GLU A 84 32.84 -6.61 3.69
C GLU A 84 31.80 -6.26 2.61
N LEU A 85 31.04 -7.25 2.11
CA LEU A 85 29.98 -7.00 1.14
C LEU A 85 28.72 -6.46 1.84
N PRO A 86 28.05 -5.43 1.28
CA PRO A 86 26.78 -4.95 1.82
C PRO A 86 25.71 -6.04 1.80
N THR A 87 25.04 -6.20 2.94
CA THR A 87 23.98 -7.18 3.16
C THR A 87 22.75 -6.50 3.73
N TRP A 88 21.59 -6.97 3.29
CA TRP A 88 20.30 -6.59 3.85
C TRP A 88 19.79 -7.75 4.71
N PRO A 89 19.43 -7.51 5.99
CA PRO A 89 18.91 -8.57 6.84
C PRO A 89 17.57 -9.08 6.31
N ASP A 90 17.31 -10.39 6.37
CA ASP A 90 16.03 -10.98 5.94
C ASP A 90 15.49 -12.05 6.92
N GLY A 91 16.11 -12.17 8.09
CA GLY A 91 15.88 -13.31 9.01
C GLY A 91 14.48 -13.45 9.61
N ALA A 92 13.59 -12.47 9.41
CA ALA A 92 12.20 -12.49 9.89
C ALA A 92 11.18 -12.40 8.75
N TYR A 93 11.58 -12.81 7.53
CA TYR A 93 10.73 -12.73 6.33
C TYR A 93 9.39 -13.46 6.46
N LEU A 94 9.41 -14.67 7.02
CA LEU A 94 8.23 -15.51 7.18
C LEU A 94 7.41 -15.18 8.46
N ASP A 95 7.88 -14.24 9.28
CA ASP A 95 7.21 -13.82 10.52
C ASP A 95 6.25 -12.66 10.20
N GLU A 96 5.09 -12.97 9.65
CA GLU A 96 4.09 -11.96 9.30
C GLU A 96 3.58 -11.19 10.54
N GLY A 97 3.20 -9.93 10.34
CA GLY A 97 2.57 -9.12 11.37
C GLY A 97 3.10 -7.69 11.44
N PRO A 98 2.58 -6.88 12.38
CA PRO A 98 2.89 -5.47 12.47
C PRO A 98 4.39 -5.20 12.59
N ARG A 99 4.87 -4.25 11.80
CA ARG A 99 6.24 -3.73 11.85
C ARG A 99 6.22 -2.28 12.30
N ARG A 100 7.24 -1.88 13.06
CA ARG A 100 7.45 -0.49 13.48
C ARG A 100 8.79 -0.04 12.94
N LYS A 101 8.80 1.07 12.22
CA LYS A 101 10.02 1.80 11.90
C LYS A 101 10.26 2.80 13.04
N ASN A 102 11.49 2.87 13.52
CA ASN A 102 11.90 3.89 14.49
C ASN A 102 12.19 5.21 13.78
#